data_AF-N6X4D0-F1
#
_entry.id   AF-N6X4D0-F1
#
_cell.length_a   1.000
_cell.length_b   1.000
_cell.length_c   1.000
_cell.angle_alpha   90.00
_cell.angle_beta   90.00
_cell.angle_gamma   90.00
#
_symmetry.space_group_name_H-M   'P 1'
#
loop_
_entity.id
_entity.type
_entity.pdbx_description
1 polymer ?
#
loop_
_entity_poly.entity_id
_entity_poly.type
_entity_poly.pdbx_seq_one_letter_code
_entity_poly.pdbx_strand_id
1 'polypeptide(L)'
;MSLRSVIRTPHAKSLLFALVFAPVALILLGSSMADVQAKTAIGQPLASVEGLIGMGIGAVLLTLVSLNCEESPAGMFLTSGLSVIVGAGQFVGFLRIPMLQSSFVDSLDMQAAVSWSLYPLGVTAITLGAALALMLTFRRAAHPQRPGTSQGRRIFHHRHAWVAGFAIPSALGASMLFIVIAPSDTTEVAAHGLGALGPFTPGAAIIAFTAALLLGVVAFMACLSLTGPQLTAWLFMVLPSYMLWPLWTSITGSVVRPGASILTSLSMAAPVVATLGLVLGSSTIGIYWARSFALSNGVVEGEAGAGNGDVHDAPDPRQAEE
;
A
#
# COMPACT_ATOMS: atom_id res chain seq x y z
N MET A 1 -11.62 -12.30 -33.02
CA MET A 1 -10.69 -12.56 -31.89
C MET A 1 -11.52 -13.14 -30.75
N SER A 2 -11.31 -14.40 -30.36
CA SER A 2 -12.19 -15.11 -29.42
C SER A 2 -12.01 -14.58 -28.00
N LEU A 3 -13.10 -14.40 -27.23
CA LEU A 3 -13.06 -13.96 -25.83
C LEU A 3 -12.08 -14.81 -24.99
N ARG A 4 -11.93 -16.10 -25.32
CA ARG A 4 -10.98 -17.02 -24.69
C ARG A 4 -9.51 -16.68 -24.95
N SER A 5 -9.16 -16.08 -26.10
CA SER A 5 -7.78 -15.68 -26.40
C SER A 5 -7.38 -14.40 -25.69
N VAL A 6 -8.32 -13.47 -25.45
CA VAL A 6 -8.09 -12.23 -24.71
C VAL A 6 -7.88 -12.50 -23.21
N ILE A 7 -8.70 -13.39 -22.61
CA ILE A 7 -8.60 -13.81 -21.21
C ILE A 7 -7.27 -14.53 -20.91
N ARG A 8 -6.61 -15.10 -21.93
CA ARG A 8 -5.32 -15.79 -21.77
C ARG A 8 -4.12 -14.85 -21.63
N THR A 9 -4.27 -13.56 -21.92
CA THR A 9 -3.16 -12.60 -21.78
C THR A 9 -2.86 -12.32 -20.30
N PRO A 10 -1.57 -12.15 -19.93
CA PRO A 10 -1.17 -11.86 -18.54
C PRO A 10 -1.84 -10.58 -18.00
N HIS A 11 -2.05 -9.59 -18.87
CA HIS A 11 -2.79 -8.37 -18.55
C HIS A 11 -4.25 -8.63 -18.17
N ALA A 12 -4.97 -9.44 -18.96
CA ALA A 12 -6.39 -9.72 -18.71
C ALA A 12 -6.61 -10.54 -17.43
N LYS A 13 -5.73 -11.51 -17.15
CA LYS A 13 -5.77 -12.28 -15.90
C LYS A 13 -5.56 -11.39 -14.68
N SER A 14 -4.53 -10.54 -14.72
CA SER A 14 -4.21 -9.61 -13.64
C SER A 14 -5.35 -8.62 -13.40
N LEU A 15 -5.94 -8.09 -14.47
CA LEU A 15 -7.04 -7.14 -14.43
C LEU A 15 -8.34 -7.77 -13.91
N LEU A 16 -8.71 -8.98 -14.37
CA LEU A 16 -9.91 -9.68 -13.90
C LEU A 16 -9.83 -9.99 -12.40
N PHE A 17 -8.67 -10.45 -11.93
CA PHE A 17 -8.45 -10.73 -10.51
C PHE A 17 -8.55 -9.45 -9.67
N ALA A 18 -7.88 -8.39 -10.09
CA ALA A 18 -7.94 -7.10 -9.40
C ALA A 18 -9.37 -6.52 -9.38
N LEU A 19 -10.14 -6.70 -10.45
CA LEU A 19 -11.53 -6.25 -10.53
C LEU A 19 -12.42 -6.87 -9.44
N VAL A 20 -12.15 -8.12 -9.04
CA VAL A 20 -12.92 -8.83 -8.02
C VAL A 20 -12.41 -8.52 -6.62
N PHE A 21 -11.11 -8.63 -6.40
CA PHE A 21 -10.54 -8.59 -5.05
C PHE A 21 -10.17 -7.19 -4.57
N ALA A 22 -9.78 -6.28 -5.47
CA ALA A 22 -9.39 -4.92 -5.07
C ALA A 22 -10.54 -4.13 -4.44
N PRO A 23 -11.78 -4.10 -5.00
CA PRO A 23 -12.88 -3.40 -4.35
C PRO A 23 -13.14 -3.93 -2.94
N VAL A 24 -13.17 -5.25 -2.78
CA VAL A 24 -13.41 -5.89 -1.47
C VAL A 24 -12.32 -5.51 -0.48
N ALA A 25 -11.05 -5.58 -0.89
CA ALA A 25 -9.91 -5.19 -0.05
C ALA A 25 -9.99 -3.72 0.39
N LEU A 26 -10.25 -2.81 -0.55
CA LEU A 26 -10.31 -1.36 -0.31
C LEU A 26 -11.49 -0.98 0.60
N ILE A 27 -12.66 -1.60 0.38
CA ILE A 27 -13.83 -1.38 1.21
C ILE A 27 -13.57 -1.91 2.63
N LEU A 28 -13.03 -3.12 2.77
CA LEU A 28 -12.70 -3.71 4.07
C LEU A 28 -11.71 -2.85 4.85
N LEU A 29 -10.62 -2.41 4.22
CA LEU A 29 -9.60 -1.59 4.86
C LEU A 29 -10.18 -0.28 5.42
N GLY A 30 -10.92 0.47 4.59
CA GLY A 30 -11.49 1.76 5.02
C GLY A 30 -12.62 1.61 6.04
N SER A 31 -13.51 0.62 5.85
CA SER A 31 -14.62 0.40 6.80
C SER A 31 -14.18 -0.14 8.16
N SER A 32 -13.17 -1.00 8.17
CA SER A 32 -12.62 -1.55 9.42
C SER A 32 -11.80 -0.50 10.18
N MET A 33 -11.07 0.36 9.46
CA MET A 33 -10.42 1.54 10.05
C MET A 33 -11.45 2.46 10.75
N ALA A 34 -12.55 2.78 10.06
CA ALA A 34 -13.61 3.62 10.62
C ALA A 34 -14.28 2.99 11.86
N ASP A 35 -14.45 1.66 11.89
CA ASP A 35 -14.95 0.95 13.08
C ASP A 35 -14.00 1.08 14.28
N VAL A 36 -12.68 0.88 14.07
CA VAL A 36 -11.69 1.08 15.15
C VAL A 36 -11.73 2.53 15.65
N GLN A 37 -11.81 3.51 14.74
CA GLN A 37 -11.90 4.92 15.11
C GLN A 37 -13.17 5.24 15.90
N ALA A 38 -14.32 4.70 15.49
CA ALA A 38 -15.60 4.93 16.16
C ALA A 38 -15.55 4.46 17.61
N LYS A 39 -15.09 3.21 17.82
CA LYS A 39 -14.93 2.63 19.15
C LYS A 39 -13.91 3.37 20.00
N THR A 40 -12.80 3.79 19.38
CA THR A 40 -11.77 4.59 20.05
C THR A 40 -12.34 5.92 20.54
N ALA A 41 -13.14 6.59 19.71
CA ALA A 41 -13.67 7.91 20.02
C ALA A 41 -14.71 7.92 21.16
N ILE A 42 -15.44 6.82 21.35
CA ILE A 42 -16.37 6.64 22.49
C ILE A 42 -15.67 6.12 23.76
N GLY A 43 -14.33 6.05 23.76
CA GLY A 43 -13.54 5.63 24.93
C GLY A 43 -13.46 4.12 25.13
N GLN A 44 -13.59 3.32 24.08
CA GLN A 44 -13.23 1.90 24.13
C GLN A 44 -11.73 1.71 23.79
N PRO A 45 -11.08 0.65 24.31
CA PRO A 45 -9.72 0.31 23.92
C PRO A 45 -9.62 0.09 22.40
N LEU A 46 -8.50 0.49 21.78
CA LEU A 46 -8.30 0.37 20.32
C LEU A 46 -8.27 -1.08 19.81
N ALA A 47 -8.21 -2.05 20.71
CA ALA A 47 -8.26 -3.48 20.40
C ALA A 47 -9.68 -3.94 19.99
N SER A 48 -10.33 -3.21 19.08
CA SER A 48 -11.53 -3.70 18.38
C SER A 48 -11.12 -4.91 17.54
N VAL A 49 -11.45 -6.11 18.02
CA VAL A 49 -11.08 -7.38 17.38
C VAL A 49 -11.56 -7.41 15.93
N GLU A 50 -12.79 -6.95 15.69
CA GLU A 50 -13.40 -6.94 14.35
C GLU A 50 -12.74 -5.94 13.40
N GLY A 51 -12.51 -4.70 13.84
CA GLY A 51 -11.86 -3.68 13.01
C GLY A 51 -10.40 -4.05 12.70
N LEU A 52 -9.67 -4.62 13.67
CA LEU A 52 -8.32 -5.12 13.43
C LEU A 52 -8.35 -6.30 12.43
N ILE A 53 -9.18 -7.33 12.66
CA ILE A 53 -9.30 -8.47 11.74
C ILE A 53 -9.70 -8.02 10.33
N GLY A 54 -10.66 -7.12 10.19
CA GLY A 54 -11.11 -6.62 8.90
C GLY A 54 -10.02 -5.87 8.13
N MET A 55 -9.20 -5.06 8.83
CA MET A 55 -8.00 -4.45 8.24
C MET A 55 -6.99 -5.51 7.81
N GLY A 56 -6.75 -6.54 8.63
CA GLY A 56 -5.85 -7.65 8.31
C GLY A 56 -6.29 -8.43 7.07
N ILE A 57 -7.58 -8.81 6.99
CA ILE A 57 -8.15 -9.51 5.84
C ILE A 57 -8.06 -8.64 4.58
N GLY A 58 -8.42 -7.35 4.67
CA GLY A 58 -8.30 -6.42 3.56
C GLY A 58 -6.86 -6.28 3.07
N ALA A 59 -5.89 -6.23 3.98
CA ALA A 59 -4.47 -6.21 3.66
C ALA A 59 -4.01 -7.51 2.96
N VAL A 60 -4.47 -8.67 3.41
CA VAL A 60 -4.18 -9.97 2.76
C VAL A 60 -4.75 -10.02 1.34
N LEU A 61 -5.99 -9.57 1.14
CA LEU A 61 -6.59 -9.51 -0.20
C LEU A 61 -5.80 -8.56 -1.12
N LEU A 62 -5.38 -7.39 -0.61
CA LEU A 62 -4.56 -6.46 -1.36
C LEU A 62 -3.17 -7.03 -1.68
N THR A 63 -2.58 -7.79 -0.76
CA THR A 63 -1.34 -8.55 -0.99
C THR A 63 -1.52 -9.54 -2.13
N LEU A 64 -2.61 -10.32 -2.15
CA LEU A 64 -2.90 -11.25 -3.24
C LEU A 64 -3.05 -10.53 -4.59
N VAL A 65 -3.71 -9.37 -4.61
CA VAL A 65 -3.80 -8.53 -5.81
C VAL A 65 -2.41 -8.08 -6.28
N SER A 66 -1.55 -7.65 -5.35
CA SER A 66 -0.18 -7.25 -5.65
C SER A 66 0.67 -8.41 -6.18
N LEU A 67 0.56 -9.60 -5.58
CA LEU A 67 1.26 -10.81 -6.02
C LEU A 67 0.81 -11.23 -7.43
N ASN A 68 -0.48 -11.11 -7.75
CA ASN A 68 -1.02 -11.41 -9.08
C ASN A 68 -0.64 -10.36 -10.15
N CYS A 69 0.19 -9.36 -9.80
CA CYS A 69 0.79 -8.41 -10.74
C CYS A 69 2.22 -8.79 -11.17
N GLU A 70 2.67 -10.03 -10.89
CA GLU A 70 4.03 -10.50 -11.23
C GLU A 70 4.34 -10.53 -12.73
N GLU A 71 3.34 -10.82 -13.57
CA GLU A 71 3.48 -10.85 -15.04
C GLU A 71 3.08 -9.51 -15.69
N SER A 72 2.34 -8.66 -14.96
CA SER A 72 1.73 -7.47 -15.53
C SER A 72 1.39 -6.42 -14.48
N PRO A 73 1.68 -5.12 -14.71
CA PRO A 73 1.30 -4.06 -13.78
C PRO A 73 -0.20 -3.68 -13.85
N ALA A 74 -0.97 -4.28 -14.78
CA ALA A 74 -2.34 -3.88 -15.07
C ALA A 74 -3.29 -3.98 -13.85
N GLY A 75 -3.15 -5.03 -13.03
CA GLY A 75 -3.97 -5.21 -11.84
C GLY A 75 -3.76 -4.10 -10.79
N MET A 76 -2.52 -3.62 -10.63
CA MET A 76 -2.21 -2.55 -9.67
C MET A 76 -2.72 -1.18 -10.17
N PHE A 77 -2.65 -0.90 -11.47
CA PHE A 77 -3.27 0.30 -12.05
C PHE A 77 -4.80 0.28 -11.90
N LEU A 78 -5.43 -0.88 -12.14
CA LEU A 78 -6.87 -1.02 -11.90
C LEU A 78 -7.19 -0.79 -10.42
N THR A 79 -6.40 -1.36 -9.50
CA THR A 79 -6.54 -1.14 -8.05
C THR A 79 -6.44 0.34 -7.68
N SER A 80 -5.52 1.08 -8.30
CA SER A 80 -5.39 2.52 -8.12
C SER A 80 -6.58 3.30 -8.69
N GLY A 81 -7.13 2.91 -9.84
CA GLY A 81 -8.36 3.51 -10.37
C GLY A 81 -9.57 3.21 -9.48
N LEU A 82 -9.70 1.97 -9.01
CA LEU A 82 -10.77 1.55 -8.12
C LEU A 82 -10.67 2.21 -6.74
N SER A 83 -9.47 2.51 -6.23
CA SER A 83 -9.33 3.22 -4.95
C SER A 83 -9.86 4.64 -4.99
N VAL A 84 -9.89 5.30 -6.15
CA VAL A 84 -10.59 6.58 -6.32
C VAL A 84 -12.11 6.39 -6.21
N ILE A 85 -12.66 5.39 -6.89
CA ILE A 85 -14.11 5.12 -6.91
C ILE A 85 -14.60 4.67 -5.53
N VAL A 86 -13.93 3.68 -4.94
CA VAL A 86 -14.22 3.18 -3.60
C VAL A 86 -14.02 4.29 -2.57
N GLY A 87 -12.96 5.07 -2.73
CA GLY A 87 -12.66 6.23 -1.91
C GLY A 87 -13.75 7.28 -1.90
N ALA A 88 -14.26 7.66 -3.08
CA ALA A 88 -15.39 8.57 -3.20
C ALA A 88 -16.65 7.98 -2.55
N GLY A 89 -16.92 6.68 -2.73
CA GLY A 89 -18.05 6.02 -2.09
C GLY A 89 -17.94 5.94 -0.56
N GLN A 90 -16.73 5.79 -0.01
CA GLN A 90 -16.46 5.84 1.43
C GLN A 90 -16.59 7.28 1.97
N PHE A 91 -16.13 8.28 1.21
CA PHE A 91 -16.25 9.68 1.58
C PHE A 91 -17.70 10.16 1.66
N VAL A 92 -18.58 9.64 0.79
CA VAL A 92 -20.03 9.92 0.85
C VAL A 92 -20.76 9.01 1.88
N GLY A 93 -20.07 8.00 2.44
CA GLY A 93 -20.63 7.09 3.44
C GLY A 93 -21.45 5.91 2.88
N PHE A 94 -21.45 5.70 1.55
CA PHE A 94 -22.21 4.62 0.91
C PHE A 94 -21.51 3.25 0.98
N LEU A 95 -20.19 3.21 0.91
CA LEU A 95 -19.42 1.96 0.85
C LEU A 95 -18.95 1.52 2.25
N ARG A 96 -19.85 0.85 2.97
CA ARG A 96 -19.60 0.20 4.27
C ARG A 96 -19.92 -1.29 4.20
N ILE A 97 -19.22 -2.11 4.98
CA ILE A 97 -19.51 -3.55 5.15
C ILE A 97 -20.10 -3.74 6.55
N PRO A 98 -21.44 -3.79 6.68
CA PRO A 98 -22.10 -3.91 8.00
C PRO A 98 -21.85 -5.27 8.67
N MET A 99 -21.53 -6.30 7.88
CA MET A 99 -21.46 -7.70 8.34
C MET A 99 -20.24 -8.04 9.21
N LEU A 100 -19.26 -7.13 9.34
CA LEU A 100 -18.05 -7.31 10.15
C LEU A 100 -17.87 -6.18 11.20
N GLN A 101 -18.91 -5.38 11.48
CA GLN A 101 -18.84 -4.24 12.40
C GLN A 101 -19.83 -4.44 13.57
N SER A 102 -19.35 -4.51 14.82
CA SER A 102 -20.20 -4.53 16.03
C SER A 102 -20.71 -3.15 16.43
N SER A 103 -20.14 -2.08 15.86
CA SER A 103 -20.66 -0.73 16.01
C SER A 103 -21.39 -0.35 14.72
N PHE A 104 -22.63 0.15 14.85
CA PHE A 104 -23.37 0.74 13.74
C PHE A 104 -22.67 2.04 13.31
N VAL A 105 -21.64 1.93 12.46
CA VAL A 105 -20.98 3.10 11.86
C VAL A 105 -21.97 3.71 10.87
N ASP A 106 -22.51 4.89 11.23
CA ASP A 106 -23.46 5.57 10.36
C ASP A 106 -22.76 6.19 9.14
N SER A 107 -23.50 6.63 8.12
CA SER A 107 -22.90 7.25 6.93
C SER A 107 -22.07 8.50 7.29
N LEU A 108 -22.53 9.26 8.27
CA LEU A 108 -21.84 10.43 8.81
C LEU A 108 -20.55 10.03 9.53
N ASP A 109 -20.54 8.89 10.22
CA ASP A 109 -19.36 8.40 10.94
C ASP A 109 -18.26 7.96 9.97
N MET A 110 -18.64 7.29 8.89
CA MET A 110 -17.72 6.91 7.82
C MET A 110 -17.11 8.14 7.15
N GLN A 111 -17.95 9.12 6.80
CA GLN A 111 -17.49 10.37 6.21
C GLN A 111 -16.52 11.11 7.14
N ALA A 112 -16.87 11.23 8.42
CA ALA A 112 -16.02 11.89 9.40
C ALA A 112 -14.68 11.17 9.56
N ALA A 113 -14.69 9.84 9.74
CA ALA A 113 -13.49 9.00 9.87
C ALA A 113 -12.48 9.19 8.71
N VAL A 114 -13.01 9.29 7.49
CA VAL A 114 -12.23 9.29 6.24
C VAL A 114 -11.82 10.70 5.82
N SER A 115 -12.61 11.72 6.16
CA SER A 115 -12.42 13.09 5.67
C SER A 115 -11.25 13.82 6.32
N TRP A 116 -11.10 13.74 7.64
CA TRP A 116 -10.03 14.49 8.33
C TRP A 116 -8.63 13.99 7.96
N SER A 117 -8.49 12.71 7.64
CA SER A 117 -7.23 12.10 7.24
C SER A 117 -7.01 12.12 5.72
N LEU A 118 -8.00 12.55 4.93
CA LEU A 118 -8.05 12.32 3.49
C LEU A 118 -7.63 10.88 3.13
N TYR A 119 -8.08 9.90 3.91
CA TYR A 119 -7.69 8.49 3.79
C TYR A 119 -7.71 7.96 2.35
N PRO A 120 -8.73 8.23 1.51
CA PRO A 120 -8.78 7.72 0.15
C PRO A 120 -7.67 8.28 -0.73
N LEU A 121 -7.24 9.52 -0.46
CA LEU A 121 -6.11 10.14 -1.13
C LEU A 121 -4.80 9.43 -0.75
N GLY A 122 -4.64 9.04 0.51
CA GLY A 122 -3.51 8.20 0.95
C GLY A 122 -3.47 6.85 0.23
N VAL A 123 -4.59 6.13 0.19
CA VAL A 123 -4.69 4.83 -0.48
C VAL A 123 -4.41 4.93 -1.98
N THR A 124 -5.00 5.93 -2.65
CA THR A 124 -4.78 6.18 -4.09
C THR A 124 -3.33 6.54 -4.38
N ALA A 125 -2.71 7.42 -3.58
CA ALA A 125 -1.31 7.79 -3.75
C ALA A 125 -0.36 6.60 -3.60
N ILE A 126 -0.58 5.75 -2.59
CA ILE A 126 0.22 4.55 -2.35
C ILE A 126 0.05 3.53 -3.49
N THR A 127 -1.19 3.21 -3.86
CA THR A 127 -1.48 2.22 -4.91
C THR A 127 -1.00 2.70 -6.28
N LEU A 128 -1.10 4.00 -6.58
CA LEU A 128 -0.54 4.59 -7.79
C LEU A 128 0.99 4.55 -7.78
N GLY A 129 1.62 4.89 -6.64
CA GLY A 129 3.06 4.80 -6.45
C GLY A 129 3.58 3.38 -6.69
N ALA A 130 2.89 2.37 -6.14
CA ALA A 130 3.19 0.96 -6.35
C ALA A 130 2.98 0.53 -7.83
N ALA A 131 1.91 0.99 -8.49
CA ALA A 131 1.66 0.72 -9.91
C ALA A 131 2.77 1.27 -10.81
N LEU A 132 3.17 2.52 -10.57
CA LEU A 132 4.27 3.17 -11.28
C LEU A 132 5.61 2.47 -11.01
N ALA A 133 5.84 2.01 -9.77
CA ALA A 133 7.02 1.23 -9.43
C ALA A 133 7.08 -0.09 -10.18
N LEU A 134 5.97 -0.84 -10.24
CA LEU A 134 5.84 -2.07 -11.03
C LEU A 134 6.10 -1.82 -12.52
N MET A 135 5.47 -0.79 -13.08
CA MET A 135 5.68 -0.40 -14.47
C MET A 135 7.14 -0.11 -14.79
N LEU A 136 7.84 0.63 -13.91
CA LEU A 136 9.28 0.87 -14.08
C LEU A 136 10.12 -0.39 -13.94
N THR A 137 9.75 -1.33 -13.07
CA THR A 137 10.46 -2.61 -12.98
C THR A 137 10.35 -3.43 -14.26
N PHE A 138 9.15 -3.52 -14.87
CA PHE A 138 8.98 -4.20 -16.15
C PHE A 138 9.70 -3.49 -17.30
N ARG A 139 9.66 -2.15 -17.35
CA ARG A 139 10.40 -1.36 -18.35
C ARG A 139 11.91 -1.59 -18.28
N ARG A 140 12.47 -1.68 -17.07
CA ARG A 140 13.90 -1.97 -16.86
C ARG A 140 14.25 -3.41 -17.25
N ALA A 141 13.34 -4.36 -17.04
CA ALA A 141 13.52 -5.74 -17.47
C ALA A 141 13.52 -5.88 -19.00
N ALA A 142 12.63 -5.17 -19.69
CA ALA A 142 12.52 -5.22 -21.16
C ALA A 142 13.70 -4.55 -21.89
N HIS A 143 14.38 -3.61 -21.25
CA HIS A 143 15.59 -2.97 -21.79
C HIS A 143 16.76 -3.13 -20.81
N PRO A 144 17.39 -4.32 -20.75
CA PRO A 144 18.63 -4.48 -20.02
C PRO A 144 19.66 -3.50 -20.58
N GLN A 145 20.07 -2.51 -19.79
CA GLN A 145 21.14 -1.60 -20.23
C GLN A 145 22.38 -2.44 -20.53
N ARG A 146 22.95 -2.26 -21.73
CA ARG A 146 24.25 -2.83 -22.10
C ARG A 146 25.30 -2.44 -21.03
N PRO A 147 26.24 -3.32 -20.68
CA PRO A 147 27.25 -3.05 -19.68
C PRO A 147 28.20 -1.95 -20.18
N GLY A 148 27.88 -0.69 -19.94
CA GLY A 148 28.61 0.44 -20.49
C GLY A 148 28.20 1.76 -19.85
N THR A 149 28.74 2.03 -18.66
CA THR A 149 29.23 3.32 -18.14
C THR A 149 29.39 3.19 -16.62
N SER A 150 30.64 3.11 -16.18
CA SER A 150 31.10 2.83 -14.81
C SER A 150 30.79 3.93 -13.79
N GLN A 151 30.04 4.97 -14.16
CA GLN A 151 29.73 6.13 -13.32
C GLN A 151 28.34 6.03 -12.67
N GLY A 152 27.33 5.51 -13.39
CA GLY A 152 26.00 5.26 -12.80
C GLY A 152 26.03 4.14 -11.75
N ARG A 153 26.83 3.09 -12.00
CA ARG A 153 26.95 1.90 -11.14
C ARG A 153 27.51 2.19 -9.73
N ARG A 154 28.25 3.29 -9.53
CA ARG A 154 28.80 3.69 -8.22
C ARG A 154 27.79 4.40 -7.32
N ILE A 155 26.88 5.21 -7.87
CA ILE A 155 25.82 5.88 -7.08
C ILE A 155 24.81 4.84 -6.55
N PHE A 156 24.59 3.75 -7.30
CA PHE A 156 23.66 2.68 -6.93
C PHE A 156 24.23 1.58 -6.02
N HIS A 157 25.50 1.65 -5.60
CA HIS A 157 26.07 0.64 -4.69
C HIS A 157 25.41 0.66 -3.30
N HIS A 158 24.86 1.80 -2.87
CA HIS A 158 24.13 1.97 -1.62
C HIS A 158 22.64 2.25 -1.81
N ARG A 159 22.04 1.83 -2.94
CA ARG A 159 20.60 2.08 -3.24
C ARG A 159 19.66 1.68 -2.09
N HIS A 160 20.00 0.60 -1.38
CA HIS A 160 19.21 0.11 -0.26
C HIS A 160 19.26 1.07 0.94
N ALA A 161 20.43 1.61 1.26
CA ALA A 161 20.63 2.58 2.34
C ALA A 161 20.03 3.95 1.99
N TRP A 162 20.17 4.41 0.74
CA TRP A 162 19.56 5.66 0.27
C TRP A 162 18.04 5.62 0.31
N VAL A 163 17.44 4.55 -0.21
CA VAL A 163 15.99 4.39 -0.21
C VAL A 163 15.47 4.26 1.21
N ALA A 164 16.15 3.51 2.09
CA ALA A 164 15.78 3.44 3.50
C ALA A 164 15.92 4.81 4.20
N GLY A 165 17.01 5.53 3.93
CA GLY A 165 17.28 6.87 4.47
C GLY A 165 16.24 7.92 4.06
N PHE A 166 15.56 7.74 2.92
CA PHE A 166 14.43 8.59 2.52
C PHE A 166 13.08 8.07 3.02
N ALA A 167 12.84 6.75 2.92
CA ALA A 167 11.56 6.13 3.23
C ALA A 167 11.20 6.24 4.71
N ILE A 168 12.15 5.98 5.61
CA ILE A 168 11.91 5.98 7.06
C ILE A 168 11.50 7.39 7.53
N PRO A 169 12.27 8.47 7.26
CA PRO A 169 11.84 9.82 7.66
C PRO A 169 10.53 10.25 7.00
N SER A 170 10.28 9.85 5.75
CA SER A 170 9.06 10.23 5.03
C SER A 170 7.81 9.61 5.64
N ALA A 171 7.85 8.34 6.05
CA ALA A 171 6.71 7.71 6.72
C ALA A 171 6.55 8.17 8.16
N LEU A 172 7.65 8.36 8.92
CA LEU A 172 7.57 8.94 10.26
C LEU A 172 6.99 10.37 10.20
N GLY A 173 7.42 11.16 9.22
CA GLY A 173 6.87 12.47 8.92
C GLY A 173 5.38 12.37 8.60
N ALA A 174 4.97 11.49 7.69
CA ALA A 174 3.55 11.28 7.35
C ALA A 174 2.72 10.87 8.58
N SER A 175 3.19 9.93 9.40
CA SER A 175 2.54 9.52 10.65
C SER A 175 2.38 10.70 11.61
N MET A 176 3.43 11.51 11.78
CA MET A 176 3.37 12.70 12.64
C MET A 176 2.38 13.74 12.10
N LEU A 177 2.35 13.95 10.78
CA LEU A 177 1.38 14.85 10.15
C LEU A 177 -0.05 14.38 10.41
N PHE A 178 -0.33 13.07 10.34
CA PHE A 178 -1.64 12.52 10.71
C PHE A 178 -1.99 12.73 12.18
N ILE A 179 -1.03 12.56 13.09
CA ILE A 179 -1.23 12.85 14.52
C ILE A 179 -1.59 14.33 14.72
N VAL A 180 -0.87 15.24 14.07
CA VAL A 180 -1.08 16.69 14.22
C VAL A 180 -2.48 17.14 13.76
N ILE A 181 -3.00 16.56 12.68
CA ILE A 181 -4.33 16.91 12.16
C ILE A 181 -5.46 16.07 12.77
N ALA A 182 -5.13 15.04 13.55
CA ALA A 182 -6.14 14.19 14.16
C ALA A 182 -6.96 14.99 15.17
N PRO A 183 -8.28 14.77 15.22
CA PRO A 183 -9.12 15.39 16.23
C PRO A 183 -8.62 15.07 17.64
N SER A 184 -8.37 16.12 18.41
CA SER A 184 -7.88 16.00 19.78
C SER A 184 -9.00 16.05 20.82
N ASP A 185 -10.17 16.54 20.43
CA ASP A 185 -11.36 16.62 21.28
C ASP A 185 -12.46 15.69 20.76
N THR A 186 -12.98 14.87 21.66
CA THR A 186 -14.03 13.86 21.41
C THR A 186 -15.24 14.02 22.34
N THR A 187 -15.33 15.15 23.06
CA THR A 187 -16.42 15.44 24.01
C THR A 187 -17.82 15.18 23.44
N GLU A 188 -18.07 15.65 22.21
CA GLU A 188 -19.36 15.52 21.54
C GLU A 188 -19.57 14.16 20.85
N VAL A 189 -18.53 13.34 20.69
CA VAL A 189 -18.59 12.08 19.94
C VAL A 189 -19.44 11.03 20.66
N ALA A 190 -19.47 11.05 21.98
CA ALA A 190 -20.32 10.16 22.77
C ALA A 190 -21.83 10.42 22.54
N ALA A 191 -22.22 11.65 22.20
CA ALA A 191 -23.61 12.06 21.99
C ALA A 191 -24.04 12.03 20.52
N HIS A 192 -23.12 12.31 19.59
CA HIS A 192 -23.44 12.59 18.18
C HIS A 192 -22.67 11.71 17.18
N GLY A 193 -21.88 10.74 17.67
CA GLY A 193 -21.02 9.90 16.83
C GLY A 193 -19.79 10.62 16.30
N LEU A 194 -19.05 9.96 15.41
CA LEU A 194 -17.86 10.55 14.76
C LEU A 194 -18.24 11.78 13.91
N GLY A 195 -19.50 11.91 13.50
CA GLY A 195 -20.01 13.10 12.82
C GLY A 195 -19.84 14.42 13.60
N ALA A 196 -19.62 14.36 14.92
CA ALA A 196 -19.34 15.55 15.74
C ALA A 196 -17.86 15.95 15.79
N LEU A 197 -16.97 15.20 15.15
CA LEU A 197 -15.62 15.67 14.90
C LEU A 197 -15.72 16.90 14.01
N GLY A 198 -15.38 18.06 14.57
CA GLY A 198 -15.63 19.38 13.95
C GLY A 198 -15.15 19.53 12.50
N PRO A 199 -15.59 20.59 11.81
CA PRO A 199 -15.37 20.73 10.37
C PRO A 199 -13.90 20.68 9.98
N PHE A 200 -13.61 19.95 8.92
CA PHE A 200 -12.29 19.82 8.36
C PHE A 200 -11.74 21.17 7.90
N THR A 201 -10.62 21.61 8.49
CA THR A 201 -10.04 22.92 8.17
C THR A 201 -9.20 22.85 6.89
N PRO A 202 -9.15 23.94 6.09
CA PRO A 202 -8.33 23.97 4.86
C PRO A 202 -6.83 23.69 5.11
N GLY A 203 -6.30 24.10 6.27
CA GLY A 203 -4.91 23.81 6.66
C GLY A 203 -4.66 22.31 6.89
N ALA A 204 -5.61 21.61 7.52
CA ALA A 204 -5.53 20.16 7.71
C ALA A 204 -5.56 19.40 6.36
N ALA A 205 -6.28 19.92 5.36
CA ALA A 205 -6.31 19.36 4.01
C ALA A 205 -4.93 19.33 3.34
N ILE A 206 -4.19 20.43 3.41
CA ILE A 206 -2.85 20.54 2.82
C ILE A 206 -1.89 19.57 3.52
N ILE A 207 -1.99 19.45 4.84
CA ILE A 207 -1.15 18.56 5.63
C ILE A 207 -1.46 17.08 5.30
N ALA A 208 -2.73 16.69 5.27
CA ALA A 208 -3.16 15.34 4.91
C ALA A 208 -2.72 14.98 3.47
N PHE A 209 -2.86 15.93 2.53
CA PHE A 209 -2.39 15.76 1.16
C PHE A 209 -0.88 15.55 1.09
N THR A 210 -0.11 16.32 1.86
CA THR A 210 1.35 16.19 1.95
C THR A 210 1.75 14.83 2.50
N ALA A 211 1.08 14.36 3.57
CA ALA A 211 1.32 13.03 4.15
C ALA A 211 1.02 11.91 3.14
N ALA A 212 -0.10 12.00 2.42
CA ALA A 212 -0.46 11.05 1.37
C ALA A 212 0.57 11.02 0.22
N LEU A 213 1.05 12.18 -0.22
CA LEU A 213 2.06 12.28 -1.27
C LEU A 213 3.40 11.67 -0.83
N LEU A 214 3.82 11.91 0.42
CA LEU A 214 5.01 11.27 0.99
C LEU A 214 4.90 9.75 0.93
N LEU A 215 3.78 9.17 1.36
CA LEU A 215 3.56 7.72 1.32
C LEU A 215 3.51 7.18 -0.11
N GLY A 216 2.92 7.91 -1.06
CA GLY A 216 2.95 7.57 -2.48
C GLY A 216 4.37 7.53 -3.06
N VAL A 217 5.22 8.50 -2.69
CA VAL A 217 6.64 8.50 -3.08
C VAL A 217 7.38 7.33 -2.44
N VAL A 218 7.12 7.01 -1.17
CA VAL A 218 7.70 5.83 -0.51
C VAL A 218 7.32 4.54 -1.27
N ALA A 219 6.05 4.39 -1.64
CA ALA A 219 5.60 3.25 -2.45
C ALA A 219 6.33 3.20 -3.81
N PHE A 220 6.49 4.35 -4.48
CA PHE A 220 7.20 4.45 -5.74
C PHE A 220 8.69 4.05 -5.62
N MET A 221 9.35 4.42 -4.53
CA MET A 221 10.76 4.08 -4.28
C MET A 221 11.02 2.57 -4.16
N ALA A 222 9.98 1.74 -4.02
CA ALA A 222 10.10 0.29 -4.09
C ALA A 222 10.73 -0.19 -5.41
N CYS A 223 10.62 0.59 -6.50
CA CYS A 223 11.29 0.29 -7.77
C CYS A 223 12.81 0.34 -7.71
N LEU A 224 13.41 1.00 -6.70
CA LEU A 224 14.85 1.07 -6.47
C LEU A 224 15.32 0.09 -5.39
N SER A 225 14.57 0.00 -4.29
CA SER A 225 14.83 -0.95 -3.20
C SER A 225 13.52 -1.32 -2.52
N LEU A 226 13.26 -2.62 -2.38
CA LEU A 226 12.07 -3.10 -1.67
C LEU A 226 12.21 -2.96 -0.14
N THR A 227 13.45 -3.06 0.37
CA THR A 227 13.70 -3.13 1.81
C THR A 227 13.27 -1.86 2.54
N GLY A 228 13.47 -0.68 1.95
CA GLY A 228 13.10 0.60 2.57
C GLY A 228 11.59 0.72 2.79
N PRO A 229 10.75 0.65 1.74
CA PRO A 229 9.30 0.74 1.85
C PRO A 229 8.69 -0.38 2.71
N GLN A 230 9.17 -1.62 2.60
CA GLN A 230 8.68 -2.73 3.43
C GLN A 230 9.04 -2.56 4.90
N LEU A 231 10.30 -2.27 5.22
CA LEU A 231 10.72 -2.03 6.61
C LEU A 231 9.95 -0.86 7.21
N THR A 232 9.74 0.19 6.41
CA THR A 232 8.99 1.37 6.83
C THR A 232 7.53 1.06 7.10
N ALA A 233 6.86 0.38 6.18
CA ALA A 233 5.47 -0.05 6.34
C ALA A 233 5.30 -0.90 7.61
N TRP A 234 6.09 -1.96 7.77
CA TRP A 234 5.89 -2.91 8.86
C TRP A 234 6.42 -2.40 10.21
N LEU A 235 7.66 -1.89 10.27
CA LEU A 235 8.32 -1.58 11.54
C LEU A 235 7.94 -0.21 12.10
N PHE A 236 7.67 0.77 11.23
CA PHE A 236 7.45 2.17 11.64
C PHE A 236 5.99 2.63 11.52
N MET A 237 5.16 1.95 10.73
CA MET A 237 3.74 2.25 10.65
C MET A 237 2.91 1.15 11.32
N VAL A 238 2.88 -0.06 10.76
CA VAL A 238 1.99 -1.14 11.20
C VAL A 238 2.30 -1.58 12.62
N LEU A 239 3.51 -2.02 12.94
CA LEU A 239 3.82 -2.58 14.26
C LEU A 239 3.51 -1.60 15.41
N PRO A 240 3.89 -0.30 15.34
CA PRO A 240 3.54 0.67 16.37
C PRO A 240 2.03 0.92 16.49
N SER A 241 1.32 1.09 15.37
CA SER A 241 -0.06 1.59 15.37
C SER A 241 -1.15 0.52 15.32
N TYR A 242 -0.86 -0.63 14.71
CA TYR A 242 -1.77 -1.78 14.59
C TYR A 242 -1.60 -2.79 15.73
N MET A 243 -0.39 -2.92 16.31
CA MET A 243 -0.13 -3.89 17.38
C MET A 243 0.21 -3.24 18.71
N LEU A 244 1.31 -2.47 18.79
CA LEU A 244 1.83 -2.00 20.07
C LEU A 244 0.87 -1.00 20.76
N TRP A 245 0.33 -0.04 20.02
CA TRP A 245 -0.58 0.95 20.58
C TRP A 245 -1.91 0.33 21.05
N PRO A 246 -2.62 -0.49 20.24
CA PRO A 246 -3.79 -1.21 20.72
C PRO A 246 -3.51 -2.12 21.91
N LEU A 247 -2.40 -2.87 21.89
CA LEU A 247 -1.99 -3.73 23.01
C LEU A 247 -1.75 -2.90 24.28
N TRP A 248 -1.03 -1.79 24.18
CA TRP A 248 -0.76 -0.89 25.29
C TRP A 248 -2.06 -0.36 25.91
N THR A 249 -2.99 0.15 25.08
CA THR A 249 -4.28 0.66 25.57
C THR A 249 -5.14 -0.44 26.21
N SER A 250 -5.07 -1.67 25.69
CA SER A 250 -5.75 -2.82 26.28
C SER A 250 -5.17 -3.24 27.63
N ILE A 251 -3.84 -3.19 27.81
CA ILE A 251 -3.18 -3.59 29.07
C ILE A 251 -3.37 -2.52 30.15
N THR A 252 -3.25 -1.25 29.77
CA THR A 252 -3.28 -0.13 30.72
C THR A 252 -4.69 0.38 31.03
N GLY A 253 -5.70 -0.05 30.28
CA GLY A 253 -7.04 0.54 30.33
C GLY A 253 -7.05 2.01 29.92
N SER A 254 -6.00 2.46 29.22
CA SER A 254 -5.87 3.83 28.75
C SER A 254 -6.81 4.04 27.58
N VAL A 255 -7.91 4.72 27.85
CA VAL A 255 -8.94 5.04 26.86
C VAL A 255 -8.98 6.52 26.55
N VAL A 256 -9.50 6.86 25.37
CA VAL A 256 -9.83 8.24 25.04
C VAL A 256 -10.85 8.75 26.05
N ARG A 257 -10.52 9.86 26.71
CA ARG A 257 -11.41 10.53 27.64
C ARG A 257 -12.03 11.74 26.95
N PRO A 258 -13.29 12.10 27.28
CA PRO A 258 -13.87 13.35 26.83
C PRO A 258 -12.95 14.53 27.20
N GLY A 259 -12.53 15.30 26.19
CA GLY A 259 -11.70 16.49 26.31
C GLY A 259 -10.50 16.50 25.37
N ALA A 260 -9.96 17.70 25.13
CA ALA A 260 -8.79 17.90 24.29
C ALA A 260 -7.54 17.23 24.90
N SER A 261 -6.96 16.24 24.22
CA SER A 261 -5.70 15.64 24.64
C SER A 261 -4.85 15.13 23.48
N ILE A 262 -3.53 15.17 23.65
CA ILE A 262 -2.57 14.60 22.68
C ILE A 262 -2.76 13.08 22.57
N LEU A 263 -3.10 12.42 23.67
CA LEU A 263 -3.37 10.98 23.70
C LEU A 263 -4.59 10.61 22.85
N THR A 264 -5.61 11.48 22.84
CA THR A 264 -6.79 11.36 21.98
C THR A 264 -6.38 11.43 20.51
N SER A 265 -5.63 12.47 20.12
CA SER A 265 -5.16 12.64 18.73
C SER A 265 -4.29 11.45 18.27
N LEU A 266 -3.39 10.96 19.12
CA LEU A 266 -2.57 9.77 18.83
C LEU A 266 -3.43 8.51 18.63
N SER A 267 -4.44 8.33 19.49
CA SER A 267 -5.37 7.19 19.40
C SER A 267 -6.28 7.27 18.17
N MET A 268 -6.70 8.47 17.78
CA MET A 268 -7.50 8.69 16.57
C MET A 268 -6.69 8.50 15.29
N ALA A 269 -5.39 8.83 15.32
CA ALA A 269 -4.46 8.65 14.20
C ALA A 269 -3.95 7.22 14.03
N ALA A 270 -3.80 6.46 15.12
CA ALA A 270 -3.29 5.09 15.09
C ALA A 270 -3.96 4.18 14.04
N PRO A 271 -5.30 4.05 13.99
CA PRO A 271 -5.94 3.22 12.97
C PRO A 271 -5.68 3.70 11.54
N VAL A 272 -5.63 5.01 11.28
CA VAL A 272 -5.30 5.56 9.94
C VAL A 272 -3.89 5.17 9.52
N VAL A 273 -2.92 5.38 10.41
CA VAL A 273 -1.51 5.05 10.17
C VAL A 273 -1.33 3.54 9.98
N ALA A 274 -2.04 2.73 10.76
CA ALA A 274 -2.05 1.28 10.63
C ALA A 274 -2.55 0.83 9.27
N THR A 275 -3.72 1.32 8.84
CA THR A 275 -4.32 0.94 7.56
C THR A 275 -3.47 1.40 6.38
N LEU A 276 -2.95 2.64 6.39
CA LEU A 276 -2.06 3.13 5.34
C LEU A 276 -0.73 2.37 5.30
N GLY A 277 -0.19 1.99 6.47
CA GLY A 277 0.97 1.11 6.57
C GLY A 277 0.72 -0.27 5.96
N LEU A 278 -0.44 -0.87 6.24
CA LEU A 278 -0.87 -2.13 5.63
C LEU A 278 -1.00 -1.99 4.11
N VAL A 279 -1.64 -0.92 3.61
CA VAL A 279 -1.75 -0.65 2.17
C VAL A 279 -0.37 -0.52 1.53
N LEU A 280 0.57 0.18 2.17
CA LEU A 280 1.94 0.35 1.69
C LEU A 280 2.71 -0.97 1.61
N GLY A 281 2.65 -1.78 2.69
CA GLY A 281 3.29 -3.09 2.75
C GLY A 281 2.70 -4.07 1.73
N SER A 282 1.37 -4.18 1.69
CA SER A 282 0.64 -5.08 0.79
C SER A 282 0.79 -4.73 -0.68
N SER A 283 0.73 -3.45 -1.04
CA SER A 283 0.79 -3.03 -2.45
C SER A 283 2.19 -3.15 -3.07
N THR A 284 3.26 -3.03 -2.26
CA THR A 284 4.63 -3.04 -2.78
C THR A 284 5.28 -4.43 -2.85
N ILE A 285 4.69 -5.47 -2.23
CA ILE A 285 5.27 -6.82 -2.20
C ILE A 285 5.36 -7.47 -3.58
N GLY A 286 4.40 -7.22 -4.48
CA GLY A 286 4.38 -7.77 -5.84
C GLY A 286 5.58 -7.36 -6.69
N ILE A 287 6.25 -6.26 -6.33
CA ILE A 287 7.47 -5.79 -7.00
C ILE A 287 8.63 -6.79 -6.81
N TYR A 288 8.65 -7.51 -5.69
CA TYR A 288 9.63 -8.59 -5.46
C TYR A 288 9.49 -9.70 -6.51
N TRP A 289 8.26 -10.20 -6.65
CA TRP A 289 7.94 -11.31 -7.55
C TRP A 289 8.04 -10.90 -9.01
N ALA A 290 7.60 -9.70 -9.38
CA ALA A 290 7.81 -9.14 -10.71
C ALA A 290 9.30 -9.09 -11.09
N ARG A 291 10.19 -8.78 -10.14
CA ARG A 291 11.64 -8.83 -10.37
C ARG A 291 12.17 -10.25 -10.52
N SER A 292 11.74 -11.19 -9.67
CA SER A 292 12.22 -12.58 -9.79
C SER A 292 11.75 -13.22 -11.10
N PHE A 293 10.50 -12.97 -11.51
CA PHE A 293 9.94 -13.44 -12.77
C PHE A 293 10.67 -12.84 -13.99
N ALA A 294 10.98 -11.54 -13.95
CA ALA A 294 11.77 -10.91 -15.00
C ALA A 294 13.19 -11.51 -15.12
N LEU A 295 13.82 -11.84 -13.99
CA LEU A 295 15.13 -12.49 -13.98
C LEU A 295 15.07 -13.93 -14.51
N SER A 296 14.06 -14.72 -14.11
CA SER A 296 13.92 -16.10 -14.59
C SER A 296 13.71 -16.17 -16.10
N ASN A 297 12.86 -15.32 -16.66
CA ASN A 297 12.62 -15.31 -18.11
C ASN A 297 13.86 -14.82 -18.89
N GLY A 298 14.61 -13.86 -18.36
CA GLY A 298 15.87 -13.41 -18.97
C GLY A 298 16.96 -14.50 -19.01
N VAL A 299 16.99 -15.43 -18.03
CA VAL A 299 17.91 -16.58 -18.03
C VAL A 299 17.50 -17.61 -19.10
N VAL A 300 16.21 -17.91 -19.21
CA VAL A 300 15.69 -18.89 -20.19
C VAL A 300 15.92 -18.44 -21.63
N GLU A 301 15.73 -17.16 -21.96
CA GLU A 301 16.03 -16.63 -23.29
C GLU A 301 17.54 -16.63 -23.60
N GLY A 302 18.39 -16.47 -22.58
CA GLY A 302 19.85 -16.56 -22.72
C GLY A 302 20.35 -17.98 -23.03
N GLU A 303 19.75 -19.01 -22.42
CA GLU A 303 20.06 -20.42 -22.71
C GLU A 303 19.52 -20.85 -24.08
N ALA A 304 18.32 -20.39 -24.47
CA ALA A 304 17.76 -20.66 -25.79
C ALA A 304 18.56 -19.98 -26.92
N GLY A 305 19.20 -18.83 -26.65
CA GLY A 305 20.11 -18.16 -27.58
C GLY A 305 21.51 -18.77 -27.67
N ALA A 306 21.95 -19.49 -26.63
CA ALA A 306 23.26 -20.16 -26.59
C ALA A 306 23.25 -21.56 -27.24
N GLY A 307 22.07 -22.12 -27.55
CA GLY A 307 21.92 -23.45 -28.14
C GLY A 307 21.91 -23.52 -29.68
N ASN A 308 22.10 -22.40 -30.39
CA ASN A 308 21.98 -22.36 -31.86
C ASN A 308 23.12 -21.60 -32.57
N GLY A 309 24.25 -21.39 -31.89
CA GLY A 309 25.48 -20.85 -32.48
C GLY A 309 26.60 -21.87 -32.38
N ASP A 310 27.12 -22.27 -33.54
CA ASP A 310 28.43 -22.92 -33.75
C ASP A 310 28.53 -24.43 -33.50
N VAL A 311 27.95 -25.22 -34.42
CA VAL A 311 28.38 -26.62 -34.73
C VAL A 311 28.90 -26.73 -36.18
N HIS A 312 29.36 -25.63 -36.77
CA HIS A 312 30.09 -25.68 -38.05
C HIS A 312 31.35 -24.85 -37.95
N ASP A 313 32.41 -25.48 -37.42
CA ASP A 313 33.81 -25.31 -37.86
C ASP A 313 34.70 -26.15 -36.94
N ALA A 314 34.58 -27.47 -37.06
CA ALA A 314 35.68 -28.36 -36.70
C ALA A 314 36.57 -28.47 -37.94
N PRO A 315 37.86 -28.05 -37.90
CA PRO A 315 38.74 -28.21 -39.04
C PRO A 315 38.95 -29.69 -39.34
N ASP A 316 38.69 -30.08 -40.58
CA ASP A 316 38.96 -31.43 -41.09
C ASP A 316 40.48 -31.70 -41.04
N PRO A 317 40.96 -32.71 -40.29
CA PRO A 317 42.38 -32.99 -40.14
C PRO A 317 43.05 -33.56 -41.41
N ARG A 318 42.43 -33.50 -42.59
CA ARG A 318 42.95 -34.03 -43.86
C ARG A 318 43.51 -33.01 -44.84
N GLN A 319 43.62 -31.73 -44.48
CA GLN A 319 44.20 -30.70 -45.36
C GLN A 319 45.62 -30.26 -44.98
N ALA A 320 46.37 -31.10 -44.26
CA ALA A 320 47.77 -30.86 -43.94
C ALA A 320 48.68 -31.89 -44.63
N GLU A 321 48.58 -32.02 -45.95
CA GLU A 321 49.59 -32.66 -46.79
C GLU A 321 49.32 -32.27 -48.25
N GLU A 322 49.90 -31.14 -48.68
CA GLU A 322 50.45 -30.87 -50.03
C GLU A 322 51.27 -29.57 -50.01
#